data_AF-A0A0U4NMB3-F1
#
_entry.id   AF-A0A0U4NMB3-F1
#
_cell.length_a   1.000
_cell.length_b   1.000
_cell.length_c   1.000
_cell.angle_alpha   90.00
_cell.angle_beta   90.00
_cell.angle_gamma   90.00
#
_symmetry.space_group_name_H-M   'P 1'
#
loop_
_entity.id
_entity.type
_entity.pdbx_description
1 polymer ?
#
loop_
_entity_poly.entity_id
_entity_poly.type
_entity_poly.pdbx_seq_one_letter_code
_entity_poly.pdbx_strand_id
1 'polypeptide(L)'
;MPYVQGPAGRNMGTTNTKQKSEIQDDIINEIIDISTIMRTKDSLYTSDKFHLDSRQIGQVYKVEIQYKSGTKQTVSVIEVSNTAQNAQDVRTALTSSLGDGHKWIVT
;
A
#
# COMPACT_ATOMS: atom_id res chain seq x y z
N MET A 1 3.30 0.35 18.95
CA MET A 1 3.94 0.11 17.64
C MET A 1 3.38 1.17 16.69
N PRO A 2 4.19 1.79 15.82
CA PRO A 2 3.72 2.83 14.90
C PRO A 2 2.83 2.30 13.77
N TYR A 3 2.64 0.97 13.72
CA TYR A 3 1.67 0.31 12.86
C TYR A 3 1.03 -0.89 13.56
N VAL A 4 -0.22 -1.20 13.21
CA VAL A 4 -1.00 -2.32 13.75
C VAL A 4 -1.82 -3.01 12.67
N GLN A 5 -2.04 -4.31 12.82
CA GLN A 5 -2.92 -5.06 11.94
C GLN A 5 -4.38 -4.69 12.21
N GLY A 6 -5.12 -4.42 11.15
CA GLY A 6 -6.55 -4.13 11.17
C GLY A 6 -7.37 -5.29 10.59
N PRO A 7 -8.62 -5.02 10.12
CA PRO A 7 -9.48 -6.04 9.55
C PRO A 7 -8.95 -6.56 8.20
N ALA A 8 -9.47 -7.70 7.75
CA ALA A 8 -9.19 -8.22 6.41
C ALA A 8 -9.48 -7.17 5.31
N GLY A 9 -8.63 -7.12 4.29
CA GLY A 9 -8.85 -6.31 3.10
C GLY A 9 -10.06 -6.81 2.30
N ARG A 10 -10.69 -5.92 1.54
CA ARG A 10 -11.89 -6.25 0.76
C ARG A 10 -11.52 -6.53 -0.70
N ASN A 11 -12.01 -7.65 -1.25
CA ASN A 11 -11.76 -8.07 -2.64
C ASN A 11 -10.25 -8.14 -2.97
N MET A 12 -9.47 -8.75 -2.07
CA MET A 12 -8.03 -8.87 -2.23
C MET A 12 -7.70 -9.86 -3.35
N GLY A 13 -6.88 -9.44 -4.30
CA GLY A 13 -6.30 -10.30 -5.33
C GLY A 13 -5.18 -11.18 -4.76
N THR A 14 -4.88 -12.27 -5.46
CA THR A 14 -3.74 -13.13 -5.12
C THR A 14 -2.48 -12.68 -5.86
N THR A 15 -1.33 -12.90 -5.23
CA THR A 15 0.00 -12.65 -5.82
C THR A 15 0.89 -13.87 -5.65
N ASN A 16 1.63 -14.22 -6.70
CA ASN A 16 2.70 -15.22 -6.62
C ASN A 16 4.03 -14.57 -6.24
N THR A 17 5.07 -15.37 -6.01
CA THR A 17 6.40 -14.88 -5.59
C THR A 17 6.97 -13.82 -6.53
N LYS A 18 6.85 -14.01 -7.85
CA LYS A 18 7.37 -13.05 -8.84
C LYS A 18 6.66 -11.69 -8.73
N GLN A 19 5.34 -11.71 -8.57
CA GLN A 19 4.54 -10.50 -8.41
C GLN A 19 4.83 -9.80 -7.08
N LYS A 20 5.07 -10.57 -6.01
CA LYS A 20 5.47 -10.00 -4.72
C LYS A 20 6.82 -9.29 -4.81
N SER A 21 7.80 -9.88 -5.49
CA SER A 21 9.09 -9.22 -5.75
C SER A 21 8.93 -7.96 -6.59
N GLU A 22 8.15 -8.00 -7.69
CA GLU A 22 7.85 -6.82 -8.51
C GLU A 22 7.26 -5.67 -7.67
N ILE A 23 6.26 -5.97 -6.83
CA ILE A 23 5.65 -4.98 -5.94
C ILE A 23 6.66 -4.45 -4.91
N GLN A 24 7.49 -5.33 -4.35
CA GLN A 24 8.48 -4.94 -3.35
C GLN A 24 9.52 -3.98 -3.95
N ASP A 25 10.09 -4.33 -5.09
CA ASP A 25 11.22 -3.63 -5.69
C ASP A 25 10.78 -2.36 -6.41
N ASP A 26 9.72 -2.41 -7.22
CA ASP A 26 9.33 -1.30 -8.10
C ASP A 26 8.34 -0.32 -7.45
N ILE A 27 7.73 -0.69 -6.31
CA ILE A 27 6.72 0.12 -5.63
C ILE A 27 7.10 0.39 -4.18
N ILE A 28 7.26 -0.64 -3.34
CA ILE A 28 7.41 -0.45 -1.90
C ILE A 28 8.77 0.17 -1.56
N ASN A 29 9.86 -0.33 -2.15
CA ASN A 29 11.21 0.17 -1.87
C ASN A 29 11.44 1.60 -2.38
N GLU A 30 10.69 2.02 -3.41
CA GLU A 30 10.74 3.37 -3.98
C GLU A 30 10.09 4.44 -3.07
N ILE A 31 9.34 4.04 -2.03
CA ILE A 31 8.73 4.96 -1.07
C ILE A 31 9.79 5.49 -0.13
N ILE A 32 10.51 6.56 -0.51
CA ILE A 32 11.54 7.16 0.35
C ILE A 32 10.95 8.13 1.37
N ASP A 33 10.00 8.97 0.94
CA ASP A 33 9.36 10.00 1.77
C ASP A 33 7.85 9.73 1.88
N ILE A 34 7.35 9.77 3.12
CA ILE A 34 5.94 9.58 3.44
C ILE A 34 5.06 10.69 2.83
N SER A 35 5.60 11.90 2.67
CA SER A 35 4.88 13.03 2.04
C SER A 35 4.41 12.69 0.62
N THR A 36 5.14 11.80 -0.07
CA THR A 36 4.80 11.34 -1.42
C THR A 36 3.55 10.48 -1.44
N ILE A 37 3.29 9.75 -0.34
CA ILE A 37 2.14 8.88 -0.14
C ILE A 37 0.96 9.64 0.46
N MET A 38 1.22 10.64 1.30
CA MET A 38 0.20 11.45 1.98
C MET A 38 -0.38 12.55 1.06
N ARG A 39 -0.86 12.15 -0.12
CA ARG A 39 -1.57 13.00 -1.07
C ARG A 39 -2.54 12.17 -1.89
N THR A 40 -3.67 12.75 -2.28
CA THR A 40 -4.62 12.07 -3.17
C THR A 40 -4.06 12.06 -4.59
N LYS A 41 -3.62 10.89 -5.06
CA LYS A 41 -3.12 10.68 -6.40
C LYS A 41 -3.19 9.21 -6.77
N ASP A 42 -3.71 8.96 -7.97
CA ASP A 42 -3.67 7.64 -8.58
C ASP A 42 -2.30 7.40 -9.22
N SER A 43 -1.82 6.16 -9.20
CA SER A 43 -0.56 5.71 -9.81
C SER A 43 0.66 6.53 -9.36
N LEU A 44 0.82 6.70 -8.04
CA LEU A 44 1.97 7.35 -7.43
C LEU A 44 3.28 6.65 -7.77
N TYR A 45 3.27 5.32 -7.69
CA TYR A 45 4.33 4.42 -8.12
C TYR A 45 3.72 3.35 -9.00
N THR A 46 4.49 2.84 -9.96
CA THR A 46 4.02 1.88 -10.94
C THR A 46 5.10 0.87 -11.26
N SER A 47 4.72 -0.40 -11.34
CA SER A 47 5.49 -1.45 -12.01
C SER A 47 4.84 -1.78 -13.36
N ASP A 48 5.27 -2.88 -13.98
CA ASP A 48 4.64 -3.41 -15.19
C ASP A 48 3.16 -3.73 -14.96
N LYS A 49 2.83 -4.43 -13.88
CA LYS A 49 1.48 -4.96 -13.60
C LYS A 49 0.74 -4.24 -12.50
N PHE A 50 1.43 -3.51 -11.63
CA PHE A 50 0.85 -2.93 -10.42
C PHE A 50 1.06 -1.44 -10.35
N HIS A 51 0.19 -0.77 -9.60
CA HIS A 51 0.35 0.62 -9.27
C HIS A 51 -0.09 0.88 -7.83
N LEU A 52 0.44 1.94 -7.24
CA LEU A 52 0.05 2.42 -5.93
C LEU A 52 -0.83 3.65 -6.07
N ASP A 53 -2.02 3.58 -5.50
CA ASP A 53 -2.94 4.69 -5.37
C ASP A 53 -2.96 5.17 -3.92
N SER A 54 -3.11 6.48 -3.72
CA SER A 54 -3.38 7.05 -2.40
C SER A 54 -4.57 8.00 -2.48
N ARG A 55 -5.46 7.92 -1.51
CA ARG A 55 -6.63 8.79 -1.40
C ARG A 55 -6.88 9.16 0.05
N GLN A 56 -7.03 10.46 0.29
CA GLN A 56 -7.42 10.94 1.61
C GLN A 56 -8.88 10.57 1.92
N ILE A 57 -9.10 10.01 3.11
CA ILE A 57 -10.43 9.67 3.66
C ILE A 57 -10.47 10.23 5.08
N GLY A 58 -11.03 11.44 5.24
CA GLY A 58 -11.02 12.14 6.52
C GLY A 58 -9.60 12.51 6.96
N GLN A 59 -9.18 12.01 8.14
CA GLN A 59 -7.86 12.28 8.72
C GLN A 59 -6.79 11.23 8.37
N VAL A 60 -7.12 10.27 7.52
CA VAL A 60 -6.20 9.22 7.09
C VAL A 60 -6.06 9.22 5.56
N TYR A 61 -4.96 8.67 5.07
CA TYR A 61 -4.76 8.32 3.68
C TYR A 61 -4.94 6.82 3.51
N LYS A 62 -5.90 6.41 2.69
CA LYS A 62 -6.03 5.03 2.24
C LYS A 62 -5.08 4.81 1.08
N VAL A 63 -4.16 3.86 1.24
CA VAL A 63 -3.13 3.55 0.25
C VAL A 63 -3.33 2.12 -0.20
N GLU A 64 -3.39 1.91 -1.52
CA GLU A 64 -3.71 0.63 -2.12
C GLU A 64 -2.73 0.31 -3.25
N ILE A 65 -2.23 -0.92 -3.27
CA ILE A 65 -1.53 -1.47 -4.42
C ILE A 65 -2.51 -2.33 -5.19
N GLN A 66 -2.70 -2.06 -6.47
CA GLN A 66 -3.70 -2.72 -7.31
C GLN A 66 -3.10 -3.17 -8.64
N TYR A 67 -3.78 -4.11 -9.32
CA TYR A 67 -3.47 -4.44 -10.71
C TYR A 67 -3.81 -3.27 -11.65
N LYS A 68 -2.87 -2.84 -12.51
CA LYS A 68 -3.06 -1.76 -13.51
C LYS A 68 -4.12 -2.09 -14.55
N SER A 69 -4.24 -3.36 -14.91
CA SER A 69 -5.12 -3.86 -15.96
C SER A 69 -5.78 -5.18 -15.56
N GLY A 70 -6.89 -5.53 -16.22
CA GLY A 70 -7.62 -6.76 -15.92
C GLY A 70 -8.53 -6.59 -14.71
N THR A 71 -8.33 -7.40 -13.66
CA THR A 71 -9.25 -7.49 -12.51
C THR A 71 -9.30 -6.23 -11.65
N LYS A 72 -8.27 -5.37 -11.73
CA LYS A 72 -8.11 -4.15 -10.89
C LYS A 72 -8.29 -4.43 -9.40
N GLN A 73 -7.95 -5.65 -8.97
CA GLN A 73 -8.05 -6.03 -7.57
C GLN A 73 -6.91 -5.43 -6.77
N THR A 74 -7.21 -5.05 -5.53
CA THR A 74 -6.22 -4.63 -4.54
C THR A 74 -5.45 -5.83 -4.03
N VAL A 75 -4.13 -5.75 -3.94
CA VAL A 75 -3.26 -6.82 -3.43
C VAL A 75 -2.56 -6.46 -2.12
N SER A 76 -2.54 -5.17 -1.77
CA SER A 76 -2.07 -4.65 -0.48
C SER A 76 -2.82 -3.36 -0.17
N VAL A 77 -3.20 -3.15 1.09
CA VAL A 77 -3.95 -1.98 1.55
C VAL A 77 -3.55 -1.56 2.95
N ILE A 78 -3.33 -0.26 3.12
CA ILE A 78 -3.07 0.33 4.43
C ILE A 78 -3.87 1.63 4.63
N GLU A 79 -3.97 2.05 5.88
CA GLU A 79 -4.43 3.38 6.28
C GLU A 79 -3.30 4.11 7.00
N VAL A 80 -2.95 5.30 6.53
CA VAL A 80 -1.86 6.12 7.07
C VAL A 80 -2.45 7.36 7.74
N SER A 81 -2.22 7.53 9.03
CA SER A 81 -2.60 8.73 9.76
C SER A 81 -1.94 9.97 9.17
N ASN A 82 -2.63 11.11 9.22
CA ASN A 82 -2.03 12.40 8.86
C ASN A 82 -0.88 12.83 9.80
N THR A 83 -0.71 12.15 10.94
CA THR A 83 0.39 12.34 11.89
C THR A 83 1.58 11.43 11.62
N ALA A 84 1.47 10.45 10.73
CA ALA A 84 2.55 9.51 10.46
C ALA A 84 3.75 10.25 9.88
N GLN A 85 4.96 9.90 10.33
CA GLN A 85 6.18 10.62 9.95
C GLN A 85 7.22 9.74 9.25
N ASN A 86 7.06 8.42 9.30
CA ASN A 86 8.11 7.49 8.90
C ASN A 86 7.69 6.64 7.70
N ALA A 87 8.40 6.82 6.59
CA ALA A 87 8.20 6.01 5.38
C ALA A 87 8.49 4.52 5.61
N GLN A 88 9.39 4.17 6.53
CA GLN A 88 9.69 2.75 6.84
C GLN A 88 8.46 2.02 7.42
N ASP A 89 7.63 2.69 8.19
CA ASP A 89 6.43 2.09 8.77
C ASP A 89 5.39 1.81 7.68
N VAL A 90 5.27 2.73 6.70
CA VAL A 90 4.47 2.54 5.49
C VAL A 90 4.96 1.35 4.67
N ARG A 91 6.27 1.25 4.43
CA ARG A 91 6.86 0.11 3.69
C ARG A 91 6.55 -1.21 4.39
N THR A 92 6.78 -1.26 5.70
CA THR A 92 6.53 -2.44 6.52
C THR A 92 5.06 -2.84 6.50
N ALA A 93 4.15 -1.89 6.67
CA ALA A 93 2.72 -2.14 6.64
C ALA A 93 2.23 -2.64 5.27
N LEU A 94 2.73 -2.09 4.16
CA LEU A 94 2.41 -2.56 2.81
C LEU A 94 2.92 -3.98 2.56
N THR A 95 4.15 -4.29 2.98
CA THR A 95 4.71 -5.64 2.88
C THR A 95 3.92 -6.63 3.72
N SER A 96 3.54 -6.27 4.95
CA SER A 96 2.71 -7.13 5.80
C SER A 96 1.33 -7.38 5.19
N SER A 97 0.66 -6.33 4.69
CA SER A 97 -0.63 -6.43 4.01
C SER A 97 -0.56 -7.31 2.75
N LEU A 98 0.52 -7.21 1.99
CA LEU A 98 0.77 -8.07 0.81
C LEU A 98 0.96 -9.55 1.20
N GLY A 99 1.44 -9.81 2.42
CA GLY A 99 1.66 -11.14 2.98
C GLY A 99 0.37 -11.79 3.49
N ASP A 100 -0.43 -11.05 4.26
CA ASP A 100 -1.57 -11.58 5.02
C ASP A 100 -2.94 -11.16 4.49
N GLY A 101 -3.01 -10.24 3.52
CA GLY A 101 -4.25 -9.71 2.95
C GLY A 101 -5.06 -8.82 3.91
N HIS A 102 -4.52 -8.47 5.07
CA HIS A 102 -5.17 -7.59 6.04
C HIS A 102 -4.86 -6.14 5.74
N LYS A 103 -5.75 -5.25 6.16
CA LYS A 103 -5.47 -3.82 6.17
C LYS A 103 -4.57 -3.51 7.36
N TRP A 104 -3.45 -2.83 7.13
CA TRP A 104 -2.59 -2.34 8.21
C TRP A 104 -2.80 -0.85 8.44
N ILE A 105 -2.71 -0.41 9.69
CA ILE A 105 -2.92 0.98 10.10
C ILE A 105 -1.58 1.53 10.58
N VAL A 106 -1.16 2.68 10.05
CA VAL A 106 0.08 3.40 10.37
C VAL A 106 -0.27 4.72 11.05
N THR A 107 0.36 5.05 12.17
CA THR A 107 0.03 6.22 13.03
C THR A 107 1.12 7.27 13.06
#